data_AF-A0A7L3QPK6-F1
#
_entry.id   AF-A0A7L3QPK6-F1
#
_cell.length_a   1.000
_cell.length_b   1.000
_cell.length_c   1.000
_cell.angle_alpha   90.00
_cell.angle_beta   90.00
_cell.angle_gamma   90.00
#
_symmetry.space_group_name_H-M   'P 1'
#
loop_
_entity.id
_entity.type
_entity.pdbx_description
1 polymer ?
#
loop_
_entity_poly.entity_id
_entity_poly.type
_entity_poly.pdbx_seq_one_letter_code
_entity_poly.pdbx_strand_id
1 'polypeptide(L)'
;GAQTTQLLVQPPWRPAVLWDQVTLTCQGSGTAGATTWYKDGQRLGQEGHQHFLVTKSGNYTCERPGSGLSPPVRVLDDPLVLQVLVQALLEGDTVTLRCRR
;
A
#
# COMPACT_ATOMS: atom_id res chain seq x y z
N GLY A 1 -10.63 17.91 10.95
CA GLY A 1 -9.81 16.79 11.44
C GLY A 1 -8.55 16.71 10.60
N ALA A 2 -7.39 16.49 11.22
CA ALA A 2 -6.13 16.38 10.49
C ALA A 2 -6.16 15.15 9.56
N GLN A 3 -5.97 15.34 8.25
CA GLN A 3 -5.83 14.23 7.32
C GLN A 3 -4.49 13.54 7.57
N THR A 4 -4.51 12.25 7.87
CA THR A 4 -3.32 11.42 8.07
C THR A 4 -2.85 10.83 6.74
N THR A 5 -1.55 10.60 6.58
CA THR A 5 -1.02 9.91 5.40
C THR A 5 -1.50 8.47 5.35
N GLN A 6 -1.93 8.01 4.17
CA GLN A 6 -2.41 6.65 3.93
C GLN A 6 -1.81 6.07 2.65
N LEU A 7 -1.66 4.75 2.61
CA LEU A 7 -1.25 4.01 1.42
C LEU A 7 -2.45 3.29 0.81
N LEU A 8 -2.77 3.65 -0.42
CA LEU A 8 -3.71 2.91 -1.25
C LEU A 8 -2.96 1.86 -2.06
N VAL A 9 -3.48 0.64 -2.11
CA VAL A 9 -2.91 -0.50 -2.83
C VAL A 9 -3.76 -0.78 -4.05
N GLN A 10 -3.13 -0.87 -5.23
CA GLN A 10 -3.79 -1.26 -6.47
C GLN A 10 -3.02 -2.43 -7.11
N PRO A 11 -3.68 -3.55 -7.43
CA PRO A 11 -5.09 -3.87 -7.14
C PRO A 11 -5.38 -3.97 -5.62
N PRO A 12 -6.64 -3.73 -5.18
CA PRO A 12 -6.99 -3.62 -3.76
C PRO A 12 -7.19 -5.01 -3.12
N TRP A 13 -6.25 -5.93 -3.30
CA TRP A 13 -6.26 -7.24 -2.67
C TRP A 13 -5.49 -7.20 -1.34
N ARG A 14 -6.01 -7.88 -0.31
CA ARG A 14 -5.32 -8.06 0.98
C ARG A 14 -5.14 -9.55 1.32
N PRO A 15 -3.92 -9.97 1.72
CA PRO A 15 -2.69 -9.18 1.68
C PRO A 15 -2.23 -8.90 0.24
N ALA A 16 -1.45 -7.84 0.05
CA ALA A 16 -0.87 -7.52 -1.25
C ALA A 16 0.23 -8.54 -1.58
N VAL A 17 0.33 -8.96 -2.84
CA VAL A 17 1.32 -9.95 -3.29
C VAL A 17 2.10 -9.42 -4.47
N LEU A 18 3.39 -9.75 -4.55
CA LEU A 18 4.29 -9.24 -5.57
C LEU A 18 3.83 -9.59 -7.00
N TRP A 19 3.19 -10.75 -7.17
CA TRP A 19 2.67 -11.28 -8.44
C TRP A 19 1.53 -10.48 -9.07
N ASP A 20 0.95 -9.51 -8.36
CA ASP A 20 -0.18 -8.70 -8.81
C ASP A 20 0.21 -7.36 -9.44
N GLN A 21 1.51 -7.11 -9.68
CA GLN A 21 2.03 -5.82 -10.15
C GLN A 21 1.50 -4.66 -9.28
N VAL A 22 1.77 -4.77 -7.98
CA VAL A 22 1.20 -3.85 -6.98
C VAL A 22 1.75 -2.44 -7.15
N THR A 23 0.85 -1.47 -7.28
CA THR A 23 1.13 -0.05 -7.22
C THR A 23 0.63 0.51 -5.91
N LEU A 24 1.53 1.16 -5.16
CA LEU A 24 1.19 1.89 -3.95
C LEU A 24 1.00 3.36 -4.29
N THR A 25 -0.06 3.96 -3.77
CA THR A 25 -0.32 5.39 -3.91
C THR A 25 -0.34 6.03 -2.54
N CYS A 26 0.54 6.99 -2.31
CA CYS A 26 0.53 7.77 -1.09
C CYS A 26 -0.59 8.81 -1.18
N GLN A 27 -1.42 8.90 -0.15
CA GLN A 27 -2.48 9.90 0.01
C GLN A 27 -2.27 10.63 1.32
N GLY A 28 -2.62 11.91 1.38
CA GLY A 28 -2.36 12.77 2.53
C GLY A 28 -2.27 14.22 2.09
N SER A 29 -2.30 15.14 3.06
CA SER A 29 -2.11 16.56 2.82
C SER A 29 -0.67 16.86 2.36
N GLY A 30 -0.47 18.04 1.76
CA GLY A 30 0.83 18.47 1.24
C GLY A 30 1.02 18.24 -0.26
N THR A 31 2.21 18.55 -0.76
CA THR A 31 2.55 18.43 -2.18
C THR A 31 2.91 16.98 -2.51
N ALA A 32 2.25 16.40 -3.52
CA ALA A 32 2.55 15.06 -4.02
C ALA A 32 4.05 14.87 -4.34
N GLY A 33 4.68 15.93 -4.86
CA GLY A 33 6.10 16.04 -5.18
C GLY A 33 7.07 16.05 -3.99
N ALA A 34 6.58 15.98 -2.75
CA ALA A 34 7.42 15.87 -1.54
C ALA A 34 7.22 14.53 -0.80
N THR A 35 6.59 13.53 -1.45
CA THR A 35 6.41 12.21 -0.86
C THR A 35 7.77 11.51 -0.72
N THR A 36 8.07 11.00 0.47
CA THR A 36 9.23 10.12 0.73
C THR A 36 8.76 8.69 0.95
N TRP A 37 9.36 7.73 0.26
CA TRP A 37 9.04 6.31 0.37
C TRP A 37 10.06 5.55 1.21
N TYR A 38 9.57 4.57 1.96
CA TYR A 38 10.37 3.69 2.80
C TYR A 38 9.97 2.23 2.57
N LYS A 39 10.96 1.33 2.64
CA LYS A 39 10.79 -0.12 2.69
C LYS A 39 11.54 -0.67 3.88
N ASP A 40 10.83 -1.40 4.74
CA ASP A 40 11.37 -2.00 5.97
C ASP A 40 12.10 -0.95 6.84
N GLY A 41 11.58 0.28 6.86
CA GLY A 41 12.16 1.43 7.56
C GLY A 41 13.31 2.13 6.82
N GLN A 42 13.83 1.56 5.74
CA GLN A 42 14.89 2.18 4.94
C GLN A 42 14.30 3.09 3.86
N ARG A 43 14.85 4.32 3.76
CA ARG A 43 14.47 5.29 2.74
C ARG A 43 14.86 4.80 1.34
N LEU A 44 13.91 4.83 0.41
CA LEU A 44 14.09 4.31 -0.96
C LEU A 44 14.64 5.34 -1.96
N GLY A 45 14.92 6.57 -1.52
CA GLY A 45 15.47 7.64 -2.37
C GLY A 45 14.53 8.17 -3.47
N GLN A 46 13.33 7.57 -3.63
CA GLN A 46 12.30 8.07 -4.53
C GLN A 46 11.59 9.26 -3.89
N GLU A 47 12.10 10.46 -4.19
CA GLU A 47 11.43 11.72 -3.89
C GLU A 47 10.52 12.08 -5.05
N GLY A 48 9.31 12.55 -4.75
CA GLY A 48 8.49 13.29 -5.71
C GLY A 48 7.44 12.52 -6.50
N HIS A 49 7.36 11.21 -6.36
CA HIS A 49 6.30 10.43 -7.02
C HIS A 49 5.22 10.03 -6.01
N GLN A 50 3.97 10.35 -6.37
CA GLN A 50 2.79 9.93 -5.61
C GLN A 50 2.56 8.42 -5.67
N HIS A 51 3.10 7.76 -6.70
CA HIS A 51 2.93 6.34 -6.96
C HIS A 51 4.27 5.62 -6.85
N PHE A 52 4.25 4.41 -6.32
CA PHE A 52 5.40 3.54 -6.18
C PHE A 52 5.05 2.16 -6.73
N LEU A 53 5.78 1.70 -7.74
CA LEU A 53 5.63 0.34 -8.26
C LEU A 53 6.44 -0.63 -7.39
N VAL A 54 5.75 -1.59 -6.79
CA VAL A 54 6.38 -2.58 -5.92
C VAL A 54 7.09 -3.64 -6.74
N THR A 55 8.38 -3.80 -6.48
CA THR A 55 9.24 -4.79 -7.15
C THR A 55 9.83 -5.82 -6.19
N LYS A 56 9.63 -5.66 -4.88
CA LYS A 56 10.13 -6.57 -3.83
C LYS A 56 9.11 -6.72 -2.72
N SER A 57 9.06 -7.88 -2.07
CA SER A 57 8.32 -8.07 -0.83
C SER A 57 8.91 -7.25 0.32
N GLY A 58 8.09 -6.96 1.33
CA GLY A 58 8.47 -6.17 2.50
C GLY A 58 7.36 -5.26 2.99
N ASN A 59 7.66 -4.45 4.00
CA ASN A 59 6.76 -3.46 4.56
C ASN A 59 7.04 -2.09 3.96
N TYR A 60 6.05 -1.51 3.30
CA TYR A 60 6.15 -0.19 2.69
C TYR A 60 5.42 0.86 3.51
N THR A 61 6.04 2.02 3.67
CA THR A 61 5.43 3.23 4.24
C THR A 61 5.75 4.43 3.35
N CYS A 62 4.91 5.45 3.40
CA CYS A 62 5.21 6.74 2.81
C CYS A 62 5.06 7.86 3.84
N GLU A 63 5.78 8.94 3.64
CA GLU A 63 5.70 10.14 4.45
C GLU A 63 5.42 11.34 3.55
N ARG A 64 4.53 12.21 4.02
CA ARG A 64 4.23 13.49 3.39
C ARG A 64 4.39 14.65 4.36
N PRO A 65 4.99 15.77 3.92
CA PRO A 65 4.96 17.00 4.70
C PRO A 65 3.52 17.42 5.00
N GLY A 66 3.18 17.54 6.29
CA GLY A 66 1.87 18.00 6.75
C GLY A 66 0.91 16.90 7.20
N SER A 67 1.08 15.64 6.77
CA SER A 67 0.25 14.51 7.23
C SER A 67 1.02 13.34 7.85
N GLY A 68 2.36 13.42 7.88
CA GLY A 68 3.24 12.50 8.60
C GLY A 68 3.47 11.17 7.90
N LEU A 69 3.91 10.17 8.66
CA LEU A 69 4.18 8.81 8.18
C LEU A 69 2.88 7.98 8.10
N SER A 70 2.71 7.21 7.03
CA SER A 70 1.58 6.31 6.85
C SER A 70 1.72 5.03 7.69
N PRO A 71 0.60 4.35 8.00
CA PRO A 71 0.65 2.96 8.44
C PRO A 71 1.34 2.07 7.38
N PRO A 72 2.02 0.97 7.79
CA PRO A 72 2.71 0.08 6.88
C PRO A 72 1.76 -0.79 6.07
N VAL A 73 2.09 -1.00 4.81
CA VAL A 73 1.49 -2.02 3.94
C VAL A 73 2.49 -3.13 3.71
N ARG A 74 2.14 -4.36 4.10
CA ARG A 74 2.95 -5.55 3.85
C ARG A 74 2.65 -6.12 2.47
N VAL A 75 3.71 -6.35 1.70
CA VAL A 75 3.66 -7.06 0.41
C VAL A 75 4.36 -8.40 0.58
N LEU A 76 3.65 -9.47 0.26
CA LEU A 76 4.11 -10.85 0.37
C LEU A 76 4.67 -11.37 -0.95
N ASP A 77 5.54 -12.38 -0.83
CA ASP A 77 6.09 -13.16 -1.94
C ASP A 77 6.05 -14.65 -1.57
N ASP A 78 4.94 -15.05 -0.93
CA ASP A 78 4.72 -16.44 -0.52
C ASP A 78 4.19 -17.26 -1.71
N PRO A 79 4.47 -18.58 -1.78
CA PRO A 79 4.06 -19.44 -2.90
C PRO A 79 2.55 -19.62 -3.07
N LEU A 80 1.78 -19.35 -2.03
CA LEU A 80 0.33 -19.44 -2.05
C LEU A 80 -0.26 -18.46 -1.04
N VAL A 81 -1.13 -17.58 -1.51
CA VAL A 81 -1.79 -16.56 -0.70
C VAL A 81 -3.27 -16.51 -1.02
N LEU A 82 -4.10 -16.64 0.03
CA LEU A 82 -5.52 -16.35 -0.07
C LEU A 82 -5.72 -14.84 0.10
N GLN A 83 -6.20 -14.20 -0.96
CA GLN A 83 -6.49 -12.77 -1.00
C GLN A 83 -7.99 -12.52 -0.88
N VAL A 84 -8.34 -11.40 -0.25
CA VAL A 84 -9.69 -10.86 -0.19
C VAL A 84 -9.70 -9.49 -0.87
N LEU A 85 -10.75 -9.22 -1.66
CA LEU A 85 -10.94 -7.87 -2.21
C LEU A 85 -11.28 -6.91 -1.07
N VAL A 86 -10.51 -5.83 -0.94
CA VAL A 86 -10.70 -4.85 0.12
C VAL A 86 -11.97 -4.06 -0.12
N GLN A 87 -12.97 -4.34 0.72
CA GLN A 87 -14.16 -3.56 0.92
C GLN A 87 -14.50 -3.60 2.42
N ALA A 88 -15.14 -2.56 2.95
CA ALA A 88 -15.71 -2.64 4.28
C ALA A 88 -16.85 -3.67 4.21
N LEU A 89 -16.65 -4.82 4.85
CA LEU A 89 -17.61 -5.92 4.85
C LEU A 89 -18.51 -5.82 6.09
N LEU A 90 -19.81 -5.91 5.86
CA LEU A 90 -20.85 -6.03 6.86
C LEU A 90 -21.49 -7.41 6.78
N GLU A 91 -22.29 -7.74 7.79
CA GLU A 91 -23.08 -8.97 7.77
C GLU A 91 -24.05 -8.94 6.57
N GLY A 92 -24.02 -10.00 5.76
CA GLY A 92 -24.80 -10.11 4.53
C GLY A 92 -24.05 -9.71 3.25
N ASP A 93 -22.87 -9.13 3.35
CA ASP A 93 -22.08 -8.77 2.17
C ASP A 93 -21.49 -9.98 1.44
N THR A 94 -21.38 -9.87 0.11
CA THR A 94 -20.70 -10.89 -0.71
C THR A 94 -19.19 -10.66 -0.68
N VAL A 95 -18.45 -11.69 -0.25
CA VAL A 95 -16.99 -11.67 -0.19
C VAL A 95 -16.38 -12.33 -1.41
N THR A 96 -15.51 -11.61 -2.12
CA THR A 96 -14.71 -12.17 -3.22
C THR A 96 -13.35 -12.61 -2.69
N LEU A 97 -13.12 -13.93 -2.71
CA LEU A 97 -11.85 -14.56 -2.39
C LEU A 97 -11.10 -14.95 -3.67
N ARG A 98 -9.78 -14.86 -3.62
CA ARG A 98 -8.91 -15.27 -4.72
C ARG A 98 -7.69 -15.99 -4.17
N CYS A 99 -7.41 -17.17 -4.71
CA CYS A 99 -6.16 -17.86 -4.43
C CYS A 99 -5.10 -17.38 -5.45
N ARG A 100 -3.98 -16.86 -4.96
CA ARG A 100 -2.81 -16.55 -5.78
C ARG A 100 -1.70 -17.54 -5.51
N ARG A 101 -1.16 -18.10 -6.60
CA ARG A 101 0.12 -18.81 -6.65
C ARG A 101 1.16 -17.89 -7.25
#